data_AF-A0A520I8C3-F1
#
_entry.id   AF-A0A520I8C3-F1
#
_cell.length_a   1.000
_cell.length_b   1.000
_cell.length_c   1.000
_cell.angle_alpha   90.00
_cell.angle_beta   90.00
_cell.angle_gamma   90.00
#
_symmetry.space_group_name_H-M   'P 1'
#
loop_
_entity.id
_entity.type
_entity.pdbx_description
1 polymer ?
#
loop_
_entity_poly.entity_id
_entity_poly.type
_entity_poly.pdbx_seq_one_letter_code
_entity_poly.pdbx_strand_id
1 'polypeptide(L)' 'MESSTTVLVTGGTGALGTYCLLQLLTKGYRVKTTLRSINKKSDVIQMLKIGGITSLDNLTFIQT' A
#
# COMPACT_ATOMS: atom_id res chain seq x y z
N MET A 1 15.97 18.22 0.97
CA MET A 1 16.02 17.01 1.82
C MET A 1 14.61 16.46 1.85
N GLU A 2 14.41 15.25 1.34
CA GLU A 2 13.48 14.24 1.86
C GLU A 2 13.78 12.99 1.03
N SER A 3 14.76 12.20 1.47
CA SER A 3 15.02 10.88 0.89
C SER A 3 13.98 9.91 1.44
N SER A 4 12.71 10.07 1.05
CA SER A 4 11.64 9.17 1.47
C SER A 4 11.92 7.78 0.88
N THR A 5 12.39 6.85 1.71
CA THR A 5 12.70 5.49 1.30
C THR A 5 11.47 4.86 0.62
N THR A 6 11.70 4.28 -0.56
CA THR A 6 10.64 3.57 -1.29
C THR A 6 10.69 2.09 -0.94
N VAL A 7 9.54 1.51 -0.57
CA VAL A 7 9.40 0.10 -0.18
C VAL A 7 8.50 -0.62 -1.17
N LEU A 8 8.93 -1.77 -1.69
CA LEU A 8 8.12 -2.67 -2.49
C LEU A 8 7.53 -3.76 -1.60
N VAL A 9 6.20 -3.88 -1.59
CA VAL A 9 5.47 -4.95 -0.90
C VAL A 9 4.82 -5.85 -1.94
N THR A 10 5.38 -7.04 -2.12
CA THR A 10 4.75 -8.10 -2.91
C THR A 10 3.67 -8.80 -2.07
N GLY A 11 2.53 -9.14 -2.70
CA GLY A 11 1.41 -9.76 -1.97
C GLY A 11 0.64 -8.80 -1.06
N GLY A 12 0.60 -7.51 -1.37
CA GLY A 12 -0.10 -6.50 -0.57
C GLY A 12 -1.62 -6.69 -0.46
N THR A 13 -2.21 -7.59 -1.27
CA THR A 13 -3.62 -8.00 -1.19
C THR A 13 -3.94 -8.93 -0.03
N GLY A 14 -2.95 -9.63 0.53
CA GLY A 14 -3.16 -10.51 1.68
C GLY A 14 -3.28 -9.72 2.97
N ALA A 15 -3.88 -10.31 4.01
CA ALA A 15 -4.10 -9.64 5.29
C ALA A 15 -2.80 -9.06 5.90
N LEU A 16 -1.73 -9.85 5.93
CA LEU A 16 -0.41 -9.39 6.39
C LEU A 16 0.18 -8.32 5.47
N GLY A 17 0.05 -8.50 4.15
CA GLY A 17 0.52 -7.53 3.17
C GLY A 17 -0.14 -6.17 3.35
N THR A 18 -1.47 -6.15 3.48
CA THR A 18 -2.23 -4.92 3.73
C THR A 18 -1.89 -4.28 5.08
N TYR A 19 -1.64 -5.08 6.13
CA TYR A 19 -1.15 -4.56 7.41
C TYR A 19 0.23 -3.91 7.28
N CYS A 20 1.14 -4.52 6.51
CA CYS A 20 2.43 -3.91 6.20
C CYS A 20 2.28 -2.60 5.42
N LEU A 21 1.39 -2.55 4.42
CA LEU A 21 1.09 -1.31 3.68
C LEU A 21 0.63 -0.21 4.64
N LEU A 22 -0.31 -0.51 5.54
CA LEU A 22 -0.80 0.43 6.54
C LEU A 22 0.34 1.00 7.40
N GLN A 23 1.15 0.13 8.00
CA GLN A 23 2.25 0.56 8.89
C GLN A 23 3.31 1.40 8.17
N LEU A 24 3.64 1.05 6.93
CA LEU A 24 4.60 1.80 6.11
C LEU A 24 4.05 3.16 5.71
N LEU A 25 2.79 3.23 5.29
CA LEU A 25 2.15 4.50 4.90
C LEU A 25 2.01 5.43 6.10
N THR A 26 1.62 4.92 7.28
CA THR A 26 1.54 5.71 8.52
C THR A 26 2.90 6.29 8.95
N LYS A 27 4.00 5.58 8.65
CA LYS A 27 5.36 6.06 8.90
C LYS A 27 5.90 7.00 7.82
N GLY A 28 5.09 7.34 6.81
CA GLY A 28 5.46 8.28 5.75
C GLY A 28 6.33 7.68 4.63
N TYR A 29 6.45 6.36 4.54
CA TYR A 29 7.18 5.73 3.43
C TYR A 29 6.40 5.83 2.12
N ARG A 30 7.13 5.85 1.00
CA ARG A 30 6.57 5.64 -0.33
C ARG A 30 6.47 4.15 -0.58
N VAL A 31 5.28 3.64 -0.84
CA VAL A 31 5.01 2.21 -0.94
C VAL A 31 4.54 1.86 -2.33
N LYS A 32 5.16 0.83 -2.91
CA LYS A 32 4.71 0.18 -4.14
C LYS A 32 4.18 -1.20 -3.78
N THR A 33 3.04 -1.58 -4.31
CA THR A 33 2.53 -2.95 -4.14
C THR A 33 2.13 -3.58 -5.44
N THR A 34 2.43 -4.88 -5.57
CA THR A 34 2.08 -5.64 -6.77
C THR A 34 0.73 -6.33 -6.60
N LEU A 35 -0.07 -6.30 -7.67
CA LEU A 35 -1.34 -6.98 -7.78
C LEU A 35 -1.31 -7.90 -9.00
N ARG A 36 -1.66 -9.18 -8.82
CA ARG A 36 -1.90 -10.08 -9.97
C ARG A 36 -3.12 -9.65 -10.79
N SER A 37 -4.15 -9.14 -10.11
CA SER A 37 -5.37 -8.62 -10.74
C SER A 37 -5.65 -7.22 -10.23
N ILE A 38 -5.80 -6.27 -11.15
CA ILE A 38 -6.09 -4.86 -10.82
C ILE A 38 -7.42 -4.69 -10.08
N ASN A 39 -8.35 -5.65 -10.23
CA ASN A 39 -9.64 -5.65 -9.55
C ASN A 39 -9.50 -5.71 -8.02
N LYS A 40 -8.36 -6.21 -7.50
CA LYS A 40 -8.06 -6.23 -6.06
C LYS A 40 -7.63 -4.89 -5.49
N LYS A 41 -7.44 -3.87 -6.33
CA LYS A 41 -7.04 -2.54 -5.89
C LYS A 41 -8.07 -1.90 -4.95
N SER A 42 -9.37 -2.01 -5.26
CA SER A 42 -10.44 -1.43 -4.43
C SER A 42 -10.46 -2.05 -3.03
N ASP A 43 -10.32 -3.38 -2.95
CA ASP A 43 -10.30 -4.11 -1.68
C ASP A 43 -9.17 -3.62 -0.77
N VAL A 44 -7.96 -3.46 -1.32
CA VAL A 44 -6.79 -2.94 -0.59
C VAL A 44 -7.03 -1.50 -0.13
N ILE A 45 -7.56 -0.64 -1.00
CA ILE A 45 -7.86 0.75 -0.65
C ILE A 45 -8.88 0.83 0.49
N GLN A 46 -9.94 0.01 0.44
CA GLN A 46 -10.97 -0.02 1.46
C GLN A 46 -10.39 -0.45 2.81
N MET A 47 -9.57 -1.51 2.83
CA MET A 47 -8.92 -1.97 4.06
C MET A 47 -7.97 -0.93 4.66
N LEU A 48 -7.22 -0.21 3.81
CA LEU A 48 -6.35 0.88 4.27
C LEU A 48 -7.16 2.04 4.87
N LYS A 49 -8.30 2.39 4.27
CA LYS A 49 -9.21 3.41 4.81
C LYS A 49 -9.81 2.99 6.16
N ILE A 50 -10.22 1.73 6.30
CA ILE A 50 -10.65 1.18 7.60
C ILE A 50 -9.53 1.27 8.64
N GLY A 51 -8.28 1.06 8.22
CA GLY A 51 -7.08 1.24 9.04
C GLY A 51 -6.72 2.69 9.38
N GLY A 52 -7.50 3.68 8.94
CA GLY A 52 -7.29 5.09 9.25
C GLY A 52 -6.44 5.88 8.25
N ILE A 53 -6.06 5.29 7.11
CA ILE A 53 -5.36 6.02 6.05
C ILE A 53 -6.34 6.92 5.30
N THR A 54 -6.05 8.22 5.29
CA THR A 54 -6.85 9.25 4.62
C THR A 54 -6.26 9.68 3.28
N SER A 55 -4.94 9.68 3.14
CA SER A 55 -4.23 9.96 1.89
C SER A 55 -3.49 8.71 1.38
N LEU A 56 -3.57 8.48 0.07
CA LEU A 56 -2.90 7.39 -0.63
C LEU A 56 -1.82 7.90 -1.61
N ASP A 57 -1.40 9.16 -1.47
CA ASP A 57 -0.44 9.81 -2.40
C ASP A 57 0.89 9.06 -2.46
N ASN A 58 1.24 8.40 -1.33
CA ASN A 58 2.45 7.60 -1.19
C ASN A 58 2.26 6.13 -1.58
N LEU A 59 1.09 5.69 -2.07
CA LEU A 59 0.82 4.32 -2.48
C LEU A 59 0.69 4.20 -4.01
N THR A 60 1.50 3.35 -4.61
CA THR A 60 1.40 3.00 -6.03
C THR A 60 1.10 1.52 -6.21
N PHE A 61 0.18 1.20 -7.12
CA PHE A 61 -0.15 -0.17 -7.50
C PHE A 61 0.53 -0.52 -8.82
N ILE A 62 1.14 -1.70 -8.89
CA ILE A 62 1.77 -2.24 -10.09
C ILE A 62 1.08 -3.56 -10.43
N GLN A 63 0.63 -3.72 -11.67
CA GLN A 63 0.10 -5.01 -12.11
C GLN A 63 1.23 -5.91 -12.59
N THR A 64 1.18 -7.19 -12.22
CA THR A 64 2.16 -8.23 -12.58
C THR A 64 1.49 -9.47 -13.10
#